data_AF-A0A1Y5PZ02-F1
#
_entry.id   AF-A0A1Y5PZ02-F1
#
_cell.length_a   1.000
_cell.length_b   1.000
_cell.length_c   1.000
_cell.angle_alpha   90.00
_cell.angle_beta   90.00
_cell.angle_gamma   90.00
#
_symmetry.space_group_name_H-M   'P 1'
#
loop_
_entity.id
_entity.type
_entity.pdbx_description
1 polymer ?
#
loop_
_entity_poly.entity_id
_entity_poly.type
_entity_poly.pdbx_seq_one_letter_code
_entity_poly.pdbx_strand_id
1 'polypeptide(L)'
;MNARVFGLTAFATLCAASASTAMALARGEAPDTPLIVSLPPGGCTLRVFPDGSGNIHYGAAPRIVRVAAQAFDFGQVLQSLRSRMQGRGAETHGDARPGAGVVFPGTNVAERFDDTALVRSLLETGWKSRLPPAGTWHENDDAHAVIKGTCGFD
;
A
#
# COMPACT_ATOMS: atom_id res chain seq x y z
N MET A 1 28.13 -63.48 23.68
CA MET A 1 26.66 -63.42 23.54
C MET A 1 26.27 -61.98 23.89
N ASN A 2 26.05 -61.09 22.92
CA ASN A 2 24.74 -60.74 22.30
C ASN A 2 23.72 -60.31 23.37
N ALA A 3 22.95 -59.21 23.33
CA ALA A 3 22.59 -58.14 22.39
C ALA A 3 21.89 -57.04 23.26
N ARG A 4 22.13 -55.73 23.14
CA ARG A 4 21.54 -54.73 22.22
C ARG A 4 20.07 -54.28 22.52
N VAL A 5 19.91 -52.97 22.82
CA VAL A 5 18.83 -51.97 22.49
C VAL A 5 17.45 -52.18 23.18
N PHE A 6 16.57 -51.23 23.54
CA PHE A 6 16.14 -49.84 23.24
C PHE A 6 15.58 -49.23 24.55
N GLY A 7 15.55 -47.93 24.86
CA GLY A 7 15.35 -46.71 24.06
C GLY A 7 14.10 -46.00 24.62
N LEU A 8 14.22 -44.74 25.06
CA LEU A 8 13.13 -43.75 25.01
C LEU A 8 13.64 -42.35 25.40
N THR A 9 13.77 -41.56 24.35
CA THR A 9 13.86 -40.11 24.28
C THR A 9 12.69 -39.42 24.98
N ALA A 10 12.97 -38.36 25.76
CA ALA A 10 11.98 -37.34 26.08
C ALA A 10 12.57 -35.95 25.82
N PHE A 11 11.74 -35.15 25.16
CA PHE A 11 12.06 -33.99 24.35
C PHE A 11 12.34 -32.72 25.15
N ALA A 12 13.06 -31.82 24.48
CA ALA A 12 13.39 -30.46 24.86
C ALA A 12 12.17 -29.61 25.26
N THR A 13 12.39 -28.66 26.16
CA THR A 13 11.60 -27.42 26.18
C THR A 13 12.57 -26.25 26.32
N LEU A 14 13.04 -25.75 25.17
CA LEU A 14 13.65 -24.43 25.05
C LEU A 14 12.54 -23.39 25.17
N CYS A 15 12.45 -22.72 26.32
CA CYS A 15 11.78 -21.42 26.38
C CYS A 15 12.79 -20.34 25.99
N ALA A 16 12.99 -20.15 24.68
CA ALA A 16 13.64 -18.96 24.13
C ALA A 16 12.56 -18.03 23.58
N ALA A 17 11.83 -17.35 24.46
CA ALA A 17 11.01 -16.21 24.09
C ALA A 17 11.91 -14.97 24.03
N SER A 18 12.77 -14.90 23.02
CA SER A 18 13.47 -13.68 22.66
C SER A 18 12.44 -12.72 22.06
N ALA A 19 12.03 -11.74 22.87
CA ALA A 19 11.24 -10.61 22.42
C ALA A 19 11.98 -9.92 21.26
N SER A 20 11.46 -10.05 20.05
CA SER A 20 11.88 -9.26 18.90
C SER A 20 11.44 -7.83 19.12
N THR A 21 12.25 -7.09 19.88
CA THR A 21 12.17 -5.64 19.99
C THR A 21 12.34 -5.08 18.57
N ALA A 22 11.27 -4.51 18.03
CA ALA A 22 11.25 -3.84 16.75
C ALA A 22 12.19 -2.61 16.79
N MET A 23 13.47 -2.83 16.49
CA MET A 23 14.41 -1.78 16.16
C MET A 23 14.41 -1.61 14.64
N ALA A 24 13.57 -0.72 14.15
CA ALA A 24 13.67 -0.17 12.80
C ALA A 24 13.42 1.34 12.84
N LEU A 25 14.22 2.04 13.65
CA LEU A 25 14.43 3.48 13.54
C LEU A 25 15.94 3.70 13.51
N ALA A 26 16.50 3.78 12.30
CA ALA A 26 17.69 4.59 11.98
C ALA A 26 18.16 4.31 10.55
N ARG A 27 17.70 5.13 9.60
CA ARG A 27 18.55 5.75 8.56
C ARG A 27 17.72 6.68 7.68
N GLY A 28 17.79 7.97 8.01
CA GLY A 28 17.61 9.08 7.07
C GLY A 28 16.20 9.32 6.54
N GLU A 29 15.50 10.27 7.17
CA GLU A 29 14.55 11.19 6.53
C GLU A 29 13.71 10.63 5.35
N ALA A 30 12.59 10.01 5.69
CA ALA A 30 11.29 10.49 5.23
C ALA A 30 10.25 10.03 6.26
N PRO A 31 10.10 10.72 7.42
CA PRO A 31 9.32 10.15 8.52
C PRO A 31 7.83 9.99 8.23
N ASP A 32 7.26 10.75 7.29
CA ASP A 32 5.80 10.73 7.04
C ASP A 32 5.42 10.88 5.56
N THR A 33 6.37 10.77 4.62
CA THR A 33 6.09 11.06 3.21
C THR A 33 5.36 9.89 2.56
N PRO A 34 4.11 10.07 2.11
CA PRO A 34 3.34 8.97 1.55
C PRO A 34 3.84 8.58 0.17
N LEU A 35 3.63 7.31 -0.16
CA LEU A 35 3.60 6.84 -1.54
C LEU A 35 2.27 7.27 -2.16
N ILE A 36 2.30 7.82 -3.38
CA ILE A 36 1.08 8.22 -4.08
C ILE A 36 0.94 7.39 -5.35
N VAL A 37 -0.23 6.78 -5.55
CA VAL A 37 -0.58 6.10 -6.80
C VAL A 37 -1.90 6.66 -7.34
N SER A 38 -2.02 6.81 -8.65
CA SER A 38 -3.21 7.44 -9.26
C SER A 38 -3.60 6.84 -10.61
N LEU A 39 -4.91 6.80 -10.88
CA LEU A 39 -5.49 6.32 -12.14
C LEU A 39 -6.63 7.24 -12.63
N PRO A 40 -6.49 7.86 -13.83
CA PRO A 40 -5.21 8.24 -14.44
C PRO A 40 -4.46 9.24 -13.51
N PRO A 41 -3.24 9.72 -13.84
CA PRO A 41 -2.58 10.80 -13.10
C PRO A 41 -3.54 11.96 -12.79
N GLY A 42 -3.69 12.29 -11.50
CA GLY A 42 -4.62 13.33 -11.03
C GLY A 42 -6.10 12.92 -10.95
N GLY A 43 -6.43 11.68 -11.29
CA GLY A 43 -7.75 11.06 -11.13
C GLY A 43 -7.94 10.45 -9.75
N CYS A 44 -8.32 9.17 -9.72
CA CYS A 44 -8.47 8.42 -8.47
C CYS A 44 -7.12 8.15 -7.86
N THR A 45 -6.88 8.74 -6.69
CA THR A 45 -5.56 8.78 -6.09
C THR A 45 -5.61 8.15 -4.71
N LEU A 46 -4.69 7.21 -4.47
CA LEU A 46 -4.42 6.62 -3.17
C LEU A 46 -3.09 7.14 -2.67
N ARG A 47 -3.11 7.73 -1.47
CA ARG A 47 -1.90 8.03 -0.69
C ARG A 47 -1.76 6.93 0.36
N VAL A 48 -0.64 6.23 0.36
CA VAL A 48 -0.31 5.19 1.35
C VAL A 48 0.75 5.74 2.29
N PHE A 49 0.48 5.69 3.59
CA PHE A 49 1.38 6.17 4.62
C PHE A 49 2.28 5.04 5.16
N PRO A 50 3.42 5.36 5.81
CA PRO A 50 4.34 4.37 6.35
C PRO A 50 3.72 3.40 7.38
N ASP A 51 2.65 3.81 8.08
CA ASP A 51 1.90 2.97 9.03
C ASP A 51 0.91 2.00 8.36
N GLY A 52 0.89 1.96 7.03
CA GLY A 52 -0.02 1.13 6.24
C GLY A 52 -1.43 1.69 6.13
N SER A 53 -1.71 2.88 6.67
CA SER A 53 -2.95 3.61 6.43
C SER A 53 -2.93 4.30 5.07
N GLY A 54 -4.05 4.92 4.70
CA GLY A 54 -4.11 5.66 3.45
C GLY A 54 -5.28 6.62 3.34
N ASN A 55 -5.27 7.39 2.26
CA ASN A 55 -6.33 8.31 1.89
C ASN A 55 -6.64 8.15 0.40
N ILE A 56 -7.91 7.93 0.07
CA ILE A 56 -8.40 7.94 -1.31
C ILE A 56 -9.09 9.26 -1.57
N HIS A 57 -8.78 9.89 -2.71
CA HIS A 57 -9.44 11.10 -3.19
C HIS A 57 -9.58 11.06 -4.71
N TYR A 58 -10.39 11.97 -5.25
CA TYR A 58 -10.57 12.14 -6.69
C TYR A 58 -10.45 13.61 -7.08
N GLY A 59 -9.62 13.88 -8.09
CA GLY A 59 -9.44 15.21 -8.64
C GLY A 59 -8.83 16.22 -7.65
N ALA A 60 -9.06 17.50 -7.91
CA ALA A 60 -8.53 18.61 -7.11
C ALA A 60 -9.39 18.97 -5.87
N ALA A 61 -10.54 18.30 -5.68
CA ALA A 61 -11.48 18.61 -4.61
C ALA A 61 -11.18 17.80 -3.33
N PRO A 62 -11.33 18.37 -2.12
CA PRO A 62 -10.81 17.81 -0.87
C PRO A 62 -11.72 16.73 -0.26
N ARG A 63 -12.37 15.89 -1.08
CA ARG A 63 -13.11 14.73 -0.56
C ARG A 63 -12.11 13.62 -0.30
N ILE A 64 -12.04 13.15 0.95
CA ILE A 64 -11.08 12.15 1.38
C ILE A 64 -11.83 10.99 2.04
N VAL A 65 -11.60 9.79 1.52
CA VAL A 65 -11.95 8.54 2.19
C VAL A 65 -10.71 8.04 2.92
N ARG A 66 -10.82 7.89 4.24
CA ARG A 66 -9.73 7.36 5.06
C ARG A 66 -9.68 5.85 4.95
N VAL A 67 -8.48 5.29 4.88
CA VAL A 67 -8.19 3.86 4.90
C VAL A 67 -7.59 3.51 6.26
N ALA A 68 -8.01 2.39 6.83
CA ALA A 68 -7.53 1.92 8.12
C ALA A 68 -6.00 1.72 8.12
N ALA A 69 -5.36 1.90 9.28
CA ALA A 69 -3.96 1.53 9.46
C ALA A 69 -3.77 0.03 9.20
N GLN A 70 -2.55 -0.37 8.81
CA GLN A 70 -2.21 -1.75 8.45
C GLN A 70 -3.00 -2.35 7.27
N ALA A 71 -3.77 -1.54 6.52
CA ALA A 71 -4.41 -1.98 5.28
C ALA A 71 -3.39 -2.33 4.19
N PHE A 72 -2.19 -1.74 4.27
CA PHE A 72 -1.08 -2.00 3.37
C PHE A 72 0.19 -2.36 4.14
N ASP A 73 0.94 -3.33 3.61
CA ASP A 73 2.37 -3.45 3.91
C ASP A 73 3.12 -2.41 3.05
N PHE A 74 3.39 -1.24 3.63
CA PHE A 74 4.01 -0.12 2.93
C PHE A 74 5.35 -0.51 2.30
N GLY A 75 6.20 -1.26 3.01
CA GLY A 75 7.50 -1.69 2.53
C GLY A 75 7.37 -2.61 1.31
N GLN A 76 6.44 -3.56 1.37
CA GLN A 76 6.16 -4.47 0.25
C GLN A 76 5.60 -3.72 -0.96
N VAL A 77 4.65 -2.81 -0.77
CA VAL A 77 4.05 -2.03 -1.86
C VAL A 77 5.12 -1.16 -2.53
N LEU A 78 5.91 -0.43 -1.74
CA LEU A 78 6.99 0.44 -2.22
C LEU A 78 8.02 -0.36 -3.04
N GLN A 79 8.46 -1.49 -2.53
CA GLN A 79 9.43 -2.35 -3.21
C GLN A 79 8.86 -2.98 -4.48
N SER A 80 7.58 -3.36 -4.47
CA SER A 80 6.90 -3.92 -5.64
C SER A 80 6.78 -2.90 -6.77
N LEU A 81 6.46 -1.64 -6.45
CA LEU A 81 6.39 -0.58 -7.46
C LEU A 81 7.78 -0.23 -8.01
N ARG A 82 8.79 -0.09 -7.15
CA ARG A 82 10.17 0.18 -7.59
C ARG A 82 10.70 -0.89 -8.52
N SER A 83 10.55 -2.17 -8.16
CA SER A 83 11.05 -3.28 -8.97
C SER A 83 10.38 -3.34 -10.34
N ARG A 84 9.07 -3.09 -10.43
CA ARG A 84 8.33 -3.05 -11.70
C ARG A 84 8.72 -1.87 -12.58
N MET A 85 9.03 -0.72 -12.00
CA MET A 85 9.52 0.43 -12.77
C MET A 85 10.97 0.26 -13.24
N GLN A 86 11.86 -0.27 -12.40
CA GLN A 86 13.27 -0.49 -12.75
C GLN A 86 13.46 -1.60 -13.79
N GLY A 87 12.55 -2.59 -13.81
CA GLY A 87 12.59 -3.69 -14.77
C GLY A 87 12.20 -3.33 -16.21
N ARG A 88 11.76 -2.09 -16.48
CA ARG A 88 11.39 -1.63 -17.83
C ARG A 88 12.28 -0.48 -18.29
N GLY A 89 13.45 -0.83 -18.82
CA GLY A 89 14.26 0.08 -19.60
C GLY A 89 13.64 0.36 -20.97
N ALA A 90 13.34 1.62 -21.25
CA ALA A 90 13.33 2.23 -22.58
C ALA A 90 12.45 1.59 -23.69
N GLU A 91 11.22 1.16 -23.39
CA GLU A 91 10.22 0.98 -24.45
C GLU A 91 9.33 2.22 -24.53
N THR A 92 9.73 3.15 -25.40
CA THR A 92 8.98 4.36 -25.75
C THR A 92 7.64 3.95 -26.39
N HIS A 93 6.62 3.72 -25.58
CA HIS A 93 5.27 3.47 -26.07
C HIS A 93 4.61 4.80 -26.44
N GLY A 94 4.56 5.08 -27.74
CA GLY A 94 3.84 6.19 -28.36
C GLY A 94 2.32 6.07 -28.30
N ASP A 95 1.77 5.39 -27.31
CA ASP A 95 0.33 5.25 -27.13
C ASP A 95 -0.17 6.30 -26.13
N ALA A 96 -0.95 7.26 -26.63
CA ALA A 96 -1.55 8.38 -25.90
C ALA A 96 -2.62 7.94 -24.86
N ARG A 97 -2.60 6.69 -24.40
CA ARG A 97 -3.47 6.24 -23.31
C ARG A 97 -2.97 6.85 -22.01
N PRO A 98 -3.84 7.47 -21.20
CA PRO A 98 -3.46 7.93 -19.87
C PRO A 98 -3.13 6.69 -19.02
N GLY A 99 -1.85 6.54 -18.67
CA GLY A 99 -1.36 5.45 -17.81
C GLY A 99 -1.74 5.66 -16.35
N ALA A 100 -1.12 4.94 -15.44
CA ALA A 100 -1.15 5.28 -14.02
C ALA A 100 0.02 6.24 -13.68
N GLY A 101 -0.06 6.89 -12.52
CA GLY A 101 1.02 7.72 -11.99
C GLY A 101 1.46 7.24 -10.61
N VAL A 102 2.75 7.30 -10.32
CA VAL A 102 3.34 7.00 -9.02
C VAL A 102 4.22 8.15 -8.58
N VAL A 103 4.09 8.60 -7.32
CA VAL A 103 5.03 9.52 -6.68
C VAL A 103 5.67 8.80 -5.51
N PHE A 104 6.99 8.65 -5.54
CA PHE A 104 7.71 7.95 -4.49
C PHE A 104 7.94 8.84 -3.27
N PRO A 105 8.02 8.25 -2.07
CA PRO A 105 8.43 8.97 -0.87
C PRO A 105 9.74 9.72 -1.08
N GLY A 106 9.76 11.00 -0.71
CA GLY A 106 10.91 11.89 -0.87
C GLY A 106 11.06 12.51 -2.27
N THR A 107 10.18 12.18 -3.21
CA THR A 107 10.11 12.86 -4.52
C THR A 107 8.83 13.68 -4.64
N ASN A 108 8.87 14.71 -5.50
CA ASN A 108 7.69 15.50 -5.89
C ASN A 108 7.34 15.30 -7.36
N VAL A 109 7.90 14.24 -7.97
CA VAL A 109 7.77 13.96 -9.40
C VAL A 109 6.86 12.77 -9.57
N ALA A 110 5.77 12.97 -10.32
CA ALA A 110 4.91 11.88 -10.76
C ALA A 110 5.59 11.15 -11.92
N GLU A 111 5.91 9.88 -11.70
CA GLU A 111 6.43 8.98 -12.70
C GLU A 111 5.27 8.22 -13.36
N ARG A 112 5.36 8.03 -14.68
CA ARG A 112 4.39 7.23 -15.41
C ARG A 112 4.58 5.76 -15.06
N PHE A 113 3.47 5.08 -14.82
CA PHE A 113 3.45 3.66 -14.50
C PHE A 113 2.41 2.94 -15.36
N ASP A 114 2.86 1.99 -16.18
CA ASP A 114 1.98 1.36 -17.18
C ASP A 114 1.15 0.21 -16.62
N ASP A 115 1.48 -0.30 -15.43
CA ASP A 115 0.71 -1.38 -14.78
C ASP A 115 -0.50 -0.79 -14.04
N THR A 116 -1.49 -0.38 -14.84
CA THR A 116 -2.76 0.18 -14.38
C THR A 116 -3.57 -0.83 -13.58
N ALA A 117 -3.39 -2.14 -13.83
CA ALA A 117 -4.05 -3.22 -13.10
C ALA A 117 -3.55 -3.28 -11.65
N LEU A 118 -2.24 -3.15 -11.43
CA LEU A 118 -1.68 -3.06 -10.08
C LEU A 118 -2.21 -1.82 -9.34
N VAL A 119 -2.21 -0.66 -9.98
CA VAL A 119 -2.71 0.57 -9.34
C VAL A 119 -4.21 0.47 -9.03
N ARG A 120 -5.00 -0.11 -9.93
CA ARG A 120 -6.40 -0.44 -9.69
C ARG A 120 -6.57 -1.36 -8.48
N SER A 121 -5.77 -2.43 -8.39
CA SER A 121 -5.81 -3.35 -7.26
C SER A 121 -5.46 -2.66 -5.93
N LEU A 122 -4.48 -1.76 -5.91
CA LEU A 122 -4.14 -0.99 -4.71
C LEU A 122 -5.30 -0.07 -4.29
N LEU A 123 -5.91 0.64 -5.25
CA LEU A 123 -7.08 1.49 -5.02
C LEU A 123 -8.26 0.69 -4.45
N GLU A 124 -8.55 -0.49 -5.02
CA GLU A 124 -9.62 -1.37 -4.53
C GLU A 124 -9.34 -1.94 -3.14
N THR A 125 -8.09 -2.33 -2.85
CA THR A 125 -7.68 -2.76 -1.50
C THR A 125 -7.88 -1.63 -0.49
N GLY A 126 -7.49 -0.41 -0.85
CA GLY A 126 -7.73 0.78 -0.02
C GLY A 126 -9.21 1.02 0.20
N TRP A 127 -10.02 0.89 -0.86
CA TRP A 127 -11.47 1.08 -0.78
C TRP A 127 -12.16 0.04 0.11
N LYS A 128 -11.76 -1.23 0.01
CA LYS A 128 -12.27 -2.32 0.87
C LYS A 128 -11.88 -2.13 2.33
N SER A 129 -10.74 -1.48 2.58
CA SER A 129 -10.22 -1.20 3.92
C SER A 129 -10.57 0.21 4.43
N ARG A 130 -11.52 0.89 3.77
CA ARG A 130 -11.94 2.24 4.17
C ARG A 130 -12.59 2.23 5.55
N LEU A 131 -12.31 3.27 6.31
CA LEU A 131 -13.01 3.54 7.56
C LEU A 131 -14.43 4.03 7.26
N PRO A 132 -15.39 3.78 8.16
CA PRO A 132 -16.69 4.42 8.06
C PRO A 132 -16.54 5.96 8.11
N PRO A 133 -17.51 6.69 7.53
CA PRO A 133 -17.58 8.15 7.61
C PRO A 133 -17.36 8.64 9.05
N ALA A 134 -16.33 9.46 9.27
CA ALA A 134 -16.03 10.01 10.58
C ALA A 134 -16.92 11.24 10.83
N GLY A 135 -18.20 11.04 11.14
CA GLY A 135 -19.11 12.14 11.48
C GLY A 135 -20.59 11.75 11.37
N THR A 136 -21.44 12.47 12.08
CA THR A 136 -22.91 12.32 12.03
C THR A 136 -23.56 13.19 10.93
N TRP A 137 -22.76 13.81 10.06
CA TRP A 137 -23.21 14.80 9.07
C TRP A 137 -22.90 14.34 7.64
N HIS A 138 -23.84 14.56 6.73
CA HIS A 138 -23.89 14.03 5.37
C HIS A 138 -22.67 14.35 4.47
N GLU A 139 -21.80 15.29 4.83
CA GLU A 139 -20.61 15.64 4.04
C GLU A 139 -19.61 14.48 3.85
N ASN A 140 -19.46 13.60 4.85
CA ASN A 140 -18.56 12.44 4.71
C ASN A 140 -19.23 11.26 3.98
N ASP A 141 -20.55 11.12 4.10
CA ASP A 141 -21.32 10.16 3.29
C ASP A 141 -21.25 10.53 1.80
N ASP A 142 -21.32 11.82 1.51
CA ASP A 142 -21.16 12.38 0.17
C ASP A 142 -19.75 12.15 -0.39
N ALA A 143 -18.71 12.17 0.45
CA ALA A 143 -17.34 11.84 0.03
C ALA A 143 -17.23 10.38 -0.42
N HIS A 144 -17.80 9.46 0.36
CA HIS A 144 -17.84 8.03 0.01
C HIS A 144 -18.64 7.78 -1.27
N ALA A 145 -19.83 8.36 -1.40
CA ALA A 145 -20.68 8.17 -2.58
C ALA A 145 -20.01 8.69 -3.86
N VAL A 146 -19.45 9.91 -3.82
CA VAL A 146 -18.76 10.49 -4.98
C VAL A 146 -17.51 9.69 -5.34
N ILE A 147 -16.65 9.38 -4.37
CA ILE A 147 -15.43 8.61 -4.67
C ILE A 147 -15.77 7.22 -5.19
N LYS A 148 -16.79 6.54 -4.63
CA LYS A 148 -17.27 5.25 -5.14
C LYS A 148 -17.68 5.36 -6.61
N GLY A 149 -18.57 6.29 -6.92
CA GLY A 149 -19.13 6.46 -8.27
C GLY A 149 -18.09 6.88 -9.29
N THR A 150 -17.22 7.83 -8.93
CA THR A 150 -16.23 8.38 -9.87
C THR A 150 -15.04 7.44 -10.07
N CYS A 151 -14.62 6.72 -9.03
CA CYS A 151 -13.52 5.75 -9.15
C CYS A 151 -13.97 4.37 -9.64
N GLY A 152 -15.27 4.12 -9.74
CA GLY A 152 -15.82 2.85 -10.17
C GLY A 152 -15.46 1.73 -9.21
N PHE A 153 -15.60 2.00 -7.90
CA PHE A 153 -15.42 0.97 -6.89
C PHE A 153 -16.72 0.21 -6.64
N ASP A 154 -16.62 -1.10 -6.46
CA ASP A 154 -17.73 -1.97 -6.08
C ASP A 154 -18.02 -1.95 -4.57
#